data_AF-A0AAD7Y8U9-F1
#
_entry.id   AF-A0AAD7Y8U9-F1
#
_cell.length_a   1.000
_cell.length_b   1.000
_cell.length_c   1.000
_cell.angle_alpha   90.00
_cell.angle_beta   90.00
_cell.angle_gamma   90.00
#
_symmetry.space_group_name_H-M   'P 1'
#
loop_
_entity.id
_entity.type
_entity.pdbx_description
1 polymer ?
#
loop_
_entity_poly.entity_id
_entity_poly.type
_entity_poly.pdbx_seq_one_letter_code
_entity_poly.pdbx_strand_id
1 'polypeptide(L)' 'MFAVRKLFTANAQVLKNVAQTRNMSVIATPARNKITKGEMFALISAMVVGWSIVPCWVLVNIKNYRHKE' A
#
# COMPACT_ATOMS: atom_id res chain seq x y z
N MET A 1 29.77 29.14 -16.36
CA MET A 1 29.81 27.67 -16.60
C MET A 1 29.13 26.80 -15.54
N PHE A 2 28.72 27.31 -14.37
CA PHE A 2 28.12 26.48 -13.31
C PHE A 2 26.65 26.10 -13.54
N ALA A 3 25.83 27.00 -14.12
CA ALA A 3 24.41 26.75 -14.37
C ALA A 3 24.16 25.70 -15.47
N VAL A 4 24.99 25.69 -16.51
CA VAL A 4 24.91 24.74 -17.63
C VAL A 4 25.18 23.30 -17.15
N ARG A 5 26.17 23.10 -16.27
CA ARG A 5 26.46 21.78 -15.67
C ARG A 5 25.32 21.25 -14.81
N LYS A 6 24.62 22.13 -14.08
CA LYS A 6 23.44 21.79 -13.25
C LYS A 6 22.21 21.41 -14.09
N LEU A 7 22.02 22.06 -15.24
CA LEU A 7 20.98 21.73 -16.22
C LEU A 7 21.18 20.35 -16.85
N PHE A 8 22.42 20.00 -17.23
CA PHE A 8 22.72 18.67 -17.77
C PHE A 8 22.53 17.54 -16.74
N THR A 9 22.84 17.79 -15.46
CA THR A 9 22.59 16.80 -14.39
C THR A 9 21.10 16.63 -14.09
N ALA A 10 20.31 17.71 -14.11
CA ALA A 10 18.86 17.64 -13.97
C ALA A 10 18.20 16.85 -15.13
N ASN A 11 18.61 17.10 -16.38
CA ASN A 11 18.12 16.37 -17.54
C ASN A 11 18.51 14.89 -17.51
N ALA A 12 19.71 14.55 -17.03
CA ALA A 12 20.12 13.16 -16.83
C ALA A 12 19.26 12.44 -15.77
N GLN A 13 18.76 13.17 -14.77
CA GLN A 13 17.90 12.63 -13.72
C GLN A 13 16.47 12.40 -14.21
N VAL A 14 15.94 13.32 -15.03
CA VAL A 14 14.66 13.15 -15.74
C VAL A 14 14.74 11.97 -16.71
N LEU A 15 15.82 11.83 -17.47
CA LEU A 15 16.01 10.71 -18.40
C LEU A 15 16.06 9.36 -17.68
N LYS A 16 16.70 9.30 -16.50
CA LYS A 16 16.74 8.08 -15.67
C LYS A 16 15.36 7.70 -15.13
N ASN A 17 14.56 8.66 -14.69
CA ASN A 17 13.20 8.40 -14.20
C ASN A 17 12.24 7.97 -15.33
N VAL A 18 12.41 8.51 -16.54
CA VAL A 18 11.61 8.14 -17.73
C VAL A 18 12.05 6.80 -18.33
N ALA A 19 13.35 6.48 -18.29
CA ALA A 19 13.85 5.15 -18.71
C ALA A 19 13.39 4.04 -17.75
N GLN A 20 13.13 4.36 -16.48
CA GLN A 20 12.68 3.39 -15.47
C GLN A 20 11.18 3.03 -15.57
N THR A 21 10.42 3.63 -16.49
CA THR A 21 8.94 3.46 -16.53
C THR A 21 8.46 2.21 -17.29
N ARG A 22 9.34 1.43 -17.97
CA ARG A 22 8.88 0.34 -18.86
C ARG A 22 9.63 -1.00 -18.76
N ASN A 23 10.23 -1.28 -17.62
CA ASN A 23 10.65 -2.63 -17.25
C ASN A 23 10.41 -2.84 -15.75
N MET A 24 9.14 -3.05 -15.36
CA MET A 24 8.86 -3.79 -14.13
C MET A 24 9.17 -5.27 -14.38
N SER A 25 10.45 -5.58 -14.65
CA SER A 25 10.96 -6.92 -14.39
C SER A 25 10.94 -7.12 -12.88
N VAL A 26 10.77 -8.37 -12.46
CA VAL A 26 10.63 -8.86 -11.08
C VAL A 26 11.93 -8.66 -10.29
N ILE A 27 12.40 -7.42 -10.18
CA ILE A 27 13.47 -6.98 -9.29
C ILE A 27 12.85 -5.83 -8.52
N ALA A 28 12.11 -6.18 -7.47
CA ALA A 28 11.57 -5.19 -6.55
C ALA A 28 12.74 -4.39 -5.98
N THR A 29 12.79 -3.09 -6.27
CA THR A 29 13.74 -2.19 -5.58
C THR A 29 13.49 -2.30 -4.08
N PRO A 30 14.53 -2.22 -3.22
CA PRO A 30 14.35 -2.34 -1.78
C PRO A 30 13.33 -1.31 -1.30
N ALA A 31 12.44 -1.73 -0.40
CA ALA A 31 11.42 -0.86 0.17
C ALA A 31 12.08 0.36 0.80
N ARG A 32 11.62 1.57 0.42
CA ARG A 32 12.10 2.83 1.01
C ARG A 32 11.81 2.88 2.51
N ASN A 33 10.63 2.40 2.89
CA ASN A 33 10.20 2.21 4.28
C ASN A 33 9.97 0.71 4.48
N LYS A 34 10.81 0.08 5.30
CA LYS A 34 10.65 -1.34 5.63
C LYS A 34 9.49 -1.50 6.61
N ILE A 35 8.53 -2.35 6.27
CA ILE A 35 7.49 -2.79 7.19
C ILE A 35 8.07 -3.92 8.04
N THR A 36 8.05 -3.74 9.35
CA THR A 36 8.46 -4.77 10.30
C THR A 36 7.41 -5.88 10.40
N LYS A 37 7.80 -7.07 10.88
CA LYS A 37 6.84 -8.18 11.10
C LYS A 37 5.70 -7.80 12.05
N GLY A 38 5.97 -6.92 13.02
CA GLY A 38 4.96 -6.43 13.97
C GLY A 38 3.94 -5.51 13.30
N GLU A 39 4.40 -4.55 12.49
CA GLU A 39 3.50 -3.67 11.71
C GLU A 39 2.67 -4.47 10.71
N MET A 40 3.28 -5.48 10.07
CA MET A 40 2.57 -6.38 9.16
C MET A 40 1.45 -7.14 9.89
N PHE A 41 1.72 -7.67 11.08
CA PHE A 41 0.71 -8.37 11.89
C PHE A 41 -0.43 -7.45 12.32
N ALA A 42 -0.10 -6.23 12.78
CA ALA A 42 -1.09 -5.23 13.16
C ALA A 42 -1.98 -4.82 11.98
N LEU A 43 -1.41 -4.68 10.79
CA LEU A 43 -2.16 -4.30 9.60
C LEU A 43 -3.10 -5.42 9.15
N ILE A 44 -2.63 -6.68 9.16
CA ILE A 44 -3.44 -7.86 8.84
C ILE A 44 -4.59 -8.01 9.83
N SER A 45 -4.34 -7.87 11.13
CA SER A 45 -5.40 -7.99 12.14
C SER A 45 -6.46 -6.90 11.99
N ALA A 46 -6.04 -5.66 11.71
CA ALA A 46 -6.95 -4.55 11.44
C ALA A 46 -7.84 -4.81 10.22
N MET A 47 -7.28 -5.36 9.13
CA MET A 47 -8.06 -5.71 7.93
C MET A 47 -9.10 -6.79 8.24
N VAL A 48 -8.69 -7.88 8.90
CA VAL A 48 -9.58 -9.01 9.20
C VAL A 48 -10.70 -8.60 10.15
N VAL A 49 -10.38 -7.88 11.23
CA VAL A 49 -11.39 -7.39 12.18
C VAL A 49 -12.33 -6.41 11.49
N GLY A 50 -11.79 -5.46 10.72
CA GLY A 50 -12.61 -4.47 10.02
C GLY A 50 -13.63 -5.08 9.06
N TRP A 51 -13.26 -6.15 8.37
CA TRP A 51 -14.17 -6.84 7.43
C TRP A 51 -15.15 -7.79 8.12
N SER A 52 -14.75 -8.38 9.25
CA SER A 52 -15.56 -9.38 9.94
C SER A 52 -16.52 -8.80 10.99
N ILE A 53 -16.28 -7.58 11.48
CA ILE A 53 -17.05 -7.04 12.61
C ILE A 53 -18.54 -6.82 12.30
N VAL A 54 -18.86 -6.27 11.12
CA VAL A 54 -20.26 -6.00 10.73
C VAL A 54 -21.02 -7.30 10.45
N PRO A 55 -20.51 -8.25 9.62
CA PRO A 55 -21.18 -9.54 9.45
C PRO A 55 -21.33 -10.31 10.76
N CYS A 56 -20.30 -10.31 11.61
CA CYS A 56 -20.36 -10.98 12.92
C CYS A 56 -21.48 -10.39 13.79
N TRP A 57 -21.60 -9.06 13.87
CA TRP A 57 -22.68 -8.40 14.59
C TRP A 57 -24.07 -8.81 14.08
N VAL A 58 -24.25 -8.81 12.75
CA VAL A 58 -25.52 -9.20 12.12
C VAL A 58 -25.87 -10.65 12.42
N LEU A 59 -24.90 -11.56 12.29
CA LEU A 59 -25.10 -12.99 12.53
C LEU A 59 -25.42 -13.29 14.00
N VAL A 60 -24.74 -12.63 14.95
CA VAL A 60 -25.03 -12.77 16.38
C VAL A 60 -26.44 -12.28 16.72
N ASN A 61 -26.88 -11.18 16.09
CA ASN A 61 -28.18 -10.57 16.35
C ASN A 61 -29.31 -11.08 15.46
N ILE A 62 -29.08 -12.12 14.64
CA ILE A 62 -30.08 -12.57 13.66
C ILE A 62 -31.42 -12.97 14.29
N LYS A 63 -31.38 -13.51 15.51
CA LYS A 63 -32.58 -13.87 16.30
C LYS A 63 -33.43 -12.65 16.67
N ASN A 64 -32.81 -11.50 16.91
CA ASN A 64 -33.51 -10.24 17.24
C ASN A 64 -34.23 -9.65 16.01
N TYR A 65 -33.79 -10.00 14.80
CA TYR A 65 -34.44 -9.56 13.56
C TYR A 65 -35.58 -10.49 13.12
N ARG A 66 -35.65 -11.71 13.65
CA ARG A 66 -36.55 -12.77 13.18
C ARG A 66 -37.99 -12.66 13.71
N HIS A 67 -38.24 -11.92 14.79
CA HIS A 67 -39.55 -11.86 15.47
C HIS A 67 -40.23 -10.50 15.37
N LYS A 68 -40.41 -9.99 14.14
CA LYS A 68 -41.17 -8.76 13.88
C LYS A 68 -42.60 -9.00 13.38
N GLU A 69 -43.12 -10.20 13.58
CA GLU A 69 -44.52 -10.57 13.37
C GLU A 69 -45.09 -11.16 14.66
#